data_AF-A0A7W0V9F2-F1
#
_entry.id   AF-A0A7W0V9F2-F1
#
_cell.length_a   1.000
_cell.length_b   1.000
_cell.length_c   1.000
_cell.angle_alpha   90.00
_cell.angle_beta   90.00
_cell.angle_gamma   90.00
#
_symmetry.space_group_name_H-M   'P 1'
#
loop_
_entity.id
_entity.type
_entity.pdbx_description
1 polymer ?
#
loop_
_entity_poly.entity_id
_entity_poly.type
_entity_poly.pdbx_seq_one_letter_code
_entity_poly.pdbx_strand_id
1 'polypeptide(L)'
;MASSAAKRYAQAVFSLGQEEGTLDAWGDDLAMLSRVVADERIADYLTNPSVAAERRIEALESSLGANVQPQARNLARMLIERDRTMLIPEIREMFDDRLRAERGIAIANVTTAEPLDDAERALVQQKLETMTGQTIELALKIDPE
;
A
#
# COMPACT_ATOMS: atom_id res chain seq x y z
N MET A 1 9.64 0.57 11.72
CA MET A 1 8.81 0.26 12.91
C MET A 1 7.43 0.77 12.60
N ALA A 2 6.44 -0.11 12.54
CA ALA A 2 5.10 0.31 12.16
C ALA A 2 4.41 1.12 13.27
N SER A 3 3.84 2.28 12.91
CA SER A 3 2.99 3.10 13.74
C SER A 3 1.73 2.32 14.14
N SER A 4 1.43 2.29 15.44
CA SER A 4 0.18 1.69 15.94
C SER A 4 -1.07 2.31 15.30
N ALA A 5 -0.97 3.56 14.83
CA ALA A 5 -2.07 4.26 14.16
C ALA A 5 -2.27 3.76 12.73
N ALA A 6 -1.20 3.58 11.94
CA ALA A 6 -1.28 3.07 10.58
C ALA A 6 -1.94 1.68 10.56
N LYS A 7 -1.52 0.79 11.47
CA LYS A 7 -2.12 -0.54 11.64
C LYS A 7 -3.63 -0.50 11.90
N ARG A 8 -4.10 0.43 12.75
CA ARG A 8 -5.54 0.58 13.04
C ARG A 8 -6.31 1.07 11.81
N TYR A 9 -5.77 2.03 11.07
CA TYR A 9 -6.42 2.51 9.85
C TYR A 9 -6.45 1.43 8.76
N ALA A 10 -5.33 0.74 8.52
CA ALA A 10 -5.27 -0.36 7.56
C ALA A 10 -6.29 -1.46 7.89
N GLN A 11 -6.41 -1.85 9.17
CA GLN A 11 -7.41 -2.81 9.60
C GLN A 11 -8.85 -2.32 9.38
N ALA A 12 -9.14 -1.06 9.70
CA ALA A 12 -10.48 -0.50 9.52
C ALA A 12 -10.88 -0.42 8.03
N VAL A 13 -9.97 0.05 7.19
CA VAL A 13 -10.16 0.12 5.73
C VAL A 13 -10.32 -1.27 5.14
N PHE A 14 -9.51 -2.23 5.57
CA PHE A 14 -9.64 -3.62 5.13
C PHE A 14 -10.99 -4.22 5.51
N SER A 15 -11.42 -4.08 6.77
CA SER A 15 -12.71 -4.58 7.22
C SER A 15 -13.87 -3.98 6.41
N LEU A 16 -13.83 -2.66 6.16
CA LEU A 16 -14.84 -1.99 5.34
C LEU A 16 -14.82 -2.51 3.90
N GLY A 17 -13.64 -2.62 3.28
CA GLY A 17 -13.51 -3.16 1.93
C GLY A 17 -13.93 -4.62 1.80
N GLN A 18 -13.75 -5.42 2.85
CA GLN A 18 -14.21 -6.81 2.90
C GLN A 18 -15.75 -6.89 3.01
N GLU A 19 -16.35 -6.07 3.86
CA GLU A 19 -17.81 -5.98 4.03
C GLU A 19 -18.51 -5.50 2.74
N GLU A 20 -17.90 -4.54 2.03
CA GLU A 20 -18.44 -3.96 0.80
C GLU A 20 -18.04 -4.73 -0.48
N GLY A 21 -17.12 -5.69 -0.39
CA GLY A 21 -16.57 -6.40 -1.55
C GLY A 21 -15.72 -5.52 -2.47
N THR A 22 -15.08 -4.48 -1.91
CA THR A 22 -14.32 -3.45 -2.64
C THR A 22 -12.82 -3.49 -2.34
N LEU A 23 -12.28 -4.61 -1.84
CA LEU A 23 -10.86 -4.75 -1.48
C LEU A 23 -9.89 -4.38 -2.61
N ASP A 24 -10.20 -4.75 -3.86
CA ASP A 24 -9.36 -4.40 -5.02
C ASP A 24 -9.33 -2.90 -5.26
N ALA A 25 -10.50 -2.25 -5.26
CA ALA A 25 -10.61 -0.81 -5.43
C ALA A 25 -9.89 -0.05 -4.30
N TRP A 26 -9.98 -0.53 -3.07
CA TRP A 26 -9.24 0.02 -1.94
C TRP A 26 -7.72 -0.10 -2.11
N GLY A 27 -7.23 -1.24 -2.62
CA GLY A 27 -5.82 -1.42 -2.94
C GLY A 27 -5.33 -0.40 -3.97
N ASP A 28 -6.09 -0.23 -5.05
CA ASP A 28 -5.77 0.75 -6.11
C ASP A 28 -5.80 2.19 -5.60
N ASP A 29 -6.78 2.54 -4.79
CA ASP A 29 -6.93 3.87 -4.21
C ASP A 29 -5.83 4.20 -3.21
N LEU A 30 -5.48 3.27 -2.32
CA LEU A 30 -4.35 3.42 -1.40
C LEU A 30 -3.02 3.50 -2.14
N ALA A 31 -2.87 2.77 -3.25
CA ALA A 31 -1.71 2.88 -4.13
C ALA A 31 -1.62 4.27 -4.78
N MET A 32 -2.73 4.82 -5.26
CA MET A 32 -2.77 6.18 -5.80
C MET A 32 -2.43 7.22 -4.73
N LEU A 33 -3.08 7.15 -3.57
CA LEU A 33 -2.81 8.05 -2.45
C LEU A 33 -1.35 7.99 -2.00
N SER A 34 -0.79 6.79 -1.86
CA SER A 34 0.61 6.57 -1.51
C SER A 34 1.57 7.16 -2.54
N ARG A 35 1.24 7.12 -3.83
CA ARG A 35 2.06 7.75 -4.89
C ARG A 35 2.02 9.27 -4.80
N VAL A 36 0.85 9.85 -4.58
CA VAL A 36 0.68 11.32 -4.48
C VAL A 36 1.49 11.88 -3.32
N VAL A 37 1.42 11.23 -2.15
CA VAL A 37 2.17 11.69 -0.96
C VAL A 37 3.65 11.32 -0.97
N ALA A 38 4.09 10.54 -1.95
CA ALA A 38 5.51 10.25 -2.16
C ALA A 38 6.22 11.29 -3.04
N ASP A 39 5.50 12.15 -3.76
CA ASP A 39 6.11 13.34 -4.39
C ASP A 39 6.49 14.33 -3.29
N GLU A 40 7.78 14.60 -3.15
CA GLU A 40 8.35 15.46 -2.10
C GLU A 40 7.70 16.84 -2.05
N ARG A 41 7.41 17.45 -3.21
CA ARG A 41 6.82 18.80 -3.27
C ARG A 41 5.39 18.78 -2.74
N ILE A 42 4.65 17.71 -3.02
CA ILE A 42 3.30 17.51 -2.52
C ILE A 42 3.35 17.20 -1.03
N ALA A 43 4.25 16.31 -0.59
CA ALA A 43 4.43 15.96 0.81
C ALA A 43 4.75 17.19 1.68
N ASP A 44 5.68 18.03 1.23
CA ASP A 44 6.05 19.28 1.92
C ASP A 44 4.86 20.22 2.07
N TYR A 45 4.05 20.36 1.02
CA TYR A 45 2.85 21.19 1.06
C TYR A 45 1.78 20.61 1.99
N LEU A 46 1.54 19.30 1.93
CA LEU A 46 0.53 18.61 2.75
C LEU A 46 0.92 18.50 4.23
N THR A 47 2.20 18.62 4.56
CA THR A 47 2.69 18.57 5.95
C THR A 47 2.96 19.96 6.54
N ASN A 48 2.87 21.03 5.74
CA ASN A 48 3.10 22.39 6.21
C ASN A 48 1.96 22.88 7.12
N PRO A 49 2.21 23.10 8.44
CA PRO A 49 1.17 23.53 9.37
C PRO A 49 0.72 24.99 9.17
N SER A 50 1.47 25.77 8.39
CA SER A 50 1.10 27.16 8.05
C SER A 50 0.03 27.22 6.96
N VAL A 51 -0.24 26.09 6.28
CA VAL A 51 -1.28 25.98 5.25
C VAL A 51 -2.54 25.41 5.91
N ALA A 52 -3.65 26.14 5.76
CA ALA A 52 -4.95 25.69 6.25
C ALA A 52 -5.30 24.28 5.75
N ALA A 53 -5.92 23.46 6.60
CA ALA A 53 -6.24 22.06 6.27
C ALA A 53 -7.10 21.96 5.00
N GLU A 54 -8.03 22.88 4.80
CA GLU A 54 -8.91 22.97 3.64
C GLU A 54 -8.10 23.11 2.34
N ARG A 55 -7.06 23.95 2.33
CA ARG A 55 -6.19 24.12 1.15
C ARG A 55 -5.30 22.91 0.89
N ARG A 56 -4.88 22.21 1.95
CA ARG A 56 -4.13 20.96 1.82
C ARG A 56 -5.02 19.86 1.24
N ILE A 57 -6.27 19.78 1.69
CA ILE A 57 -7.29 18.87 1.16
C ILE A 57 -7.57 19.17 -0.33
N GLU A 58 -7.79 20.43 -0.69
CA GLU A 58 -8.00 20.82 -2.09
C GLU A 58 -6.82 20.43 -3.00
N ALA A 59 -5.58 20.64 -2.54
CA ALA A 59 -4.39 20.24 -3.28
C ALA A 59 -4.31 18.72 -3.47
N LEU A 60 -4.58 17.94 -2.41
CA LEU A 60 -4.65 16.48 -2.52
C LEU A 60 -5.73 16.07 -3.53
N GLU A 61 -6.95 16.57 -3.37
CA GLU A 61 -8.10 16.24 -4.24
C GLU A 61 -7.82 16.56 -5.71
N SER A 62 -7.13 17.67 -5.99
CA SER A 62 -6.71 18.03 -7.36
C SER A 62 -5.66 17.09 -7.95
N SER A 63 -4.92 16.37 -7.10
CA SER A 63 -3.93 15.37 -7.48
C SER A 63 -4.52 13.97 -7.64
N LEU A 64 -5.77 13.76 -7.20
CA LEU A 64 -6.47 12.48 -7.29
C LEU A 64 -7.29 12.41 -8.59
N GLY A 65 -7.21 11.28 -9.29
CA GLY A 65 -8.05 11.01 -10.45
C GLY A 65 -9.52 10.85 -10.07
N ALA A 66 -10.43 11.02 -11.03
CA ALA A 66 -11.88 10.91 -10.80
C ALA A 66 -12.33 9.52 -10.27
N ASN A 67 -11.53 8.48 -10.51
CA ASN A 67 -11.87 7.09 -10.19
C ASN A 67 -11.65 6.74 -8.71
N VAL A 68 -11.01 7.60 -7.92
CA VAL A 68 -10.77 7.34 -6.49
C VAL A 68 -12.10 7.37 -5.72
N GLN A 69 -12.36 6.31 -4.96
CA GLN A 69 -13.61 6.13 -4.23
C GLN A 69 -13.83 7.25 -3.18
N PRO A 70 -15.10 7.63 -2.92
CA PRO A 70 -15.42 8.61 -1.88
C PRO A 70 -14.86 8.23 -0.50
N GLN A 71 -14.88 6.95 -0.15
CA GLN A 71 -14.37 6.46 1.13
C GLN A 71 -12.85 6.67 1.27
N ALA A 72 -12.08 6.43 0.20
CA ALA A 72 -10.63 6.67 0.19
C ALA A 72 -10.30 8.17 0.28
N ARG A 73 -11.09 9.02 -0.39
CA ARG A 73 -10.98 10.49 -0.24
C ARG A 73 -11.27 10.94 1.19
N ASN A 74 -12.30 10.39 1.82
CA ASN A 74 -12.65 10.69 3.21
C ASN A 74 -11.55 10.26 4.20
N LEU A 75 -10.94 9.09 3.97
CA LEU A 75 -9.77 8.66 4.74
C LEU A 75 -8.63 9.68 4.63
N ALA A 76 -8.30 10.09 3.40
CA ALA A 76 -7.21 11.02 3.17
C ALA A 76 -7.47 12.41 3.77
N ARG A 77 -8.70 12.94 3.65
CA ARG A 77 -9.14 14.17 4.32
C ARG A 77 -8.95 14.10 5.82
N MET A 78 -9.46 13.04 6.44
CA MET A 78 -9.33 12.81 7.88
C MET A 78 -7.86 12.71 8.33
N LEU A 79 -6.98 12.14 7.50
CA LEU A 79 -5.54 12.07 7.80
C LEU A 79 -4.88 13.45 7.69
N ILE A 80 -5.26 14.29 6.71
CA ILE A 80 -4.77 15.66 6.59
C ILE A 80 -5.21 16.51 7.80
N GLU A 81 -6.48 16.45 8.17
CA GLU A 81 -7.03 17.20 9.31
C GLU A 81 -6.34 16.86 10.65
N ARG A 82 -5.78 15.65 10.74
CA ARG A 82 -5.08 15.15 11.94
C ARG A 82 -3.56 15.23 11.83
N ASP A 83 -3.03 15.90 10.79
CA ASP A 83 -1.60 16.00 10.48
C ASP A 83 -0.90 14.63 10.42
N ARG A 84 -1.60 13.64 9.84
CA ARG A 84 -1.21 12.23 9.72
C ARG A 84 -1.09 11.75 8.27
N THR A 85 -0.99 12.68 7.32
CA THR A 85 -0.90 12.38 5.88
C THR A 85 0.26 11.43 5.55
N MET A 86 1.39 11.54 6.26
CA MET A 86 2.56 10.68 6.05
C MET A 86 2.37 9.24 6.53
N LEU A 87 1.23 8.89 7.14
CA LEU A 87 0.89 7.49 7.45
C LEU A 87 0.35 6.73 6.23
N ILE A 88 -0.05 7.42 5.15
CA ILE A 88 -0.69 6.79 3.99
C ILE A 88 0.18 5.68 3.36
N PRO A 89 1.49 5.86 3.11
CA PRO A 89 2.33 4.78 2.56
C PRO A 89 2.36 3.54 3.46
N GLU A 90 2.40 3.77 4.77
CA GLU A 90 2.43 2.69 5.76
C GLU A 90 1.08 1.98 5.89
N ILE A 91 -0.03 2.73 5.80
CA ILE A 91 -1.39 2.17 5.75
C ILE A 91 -1.54 1.26 4.53
N ARG A 92 -1.04 1.70 3.38
CA ARG A 92 -1.04 0.90 2.15
C ARG A 92 -0.26 -0.40 2.33
N GLU A 93 0.97 -0.33 2.81
CA GLU A 93 1.80 -1.53 3.04
C GLU A 93 1.07 -2.55 3.92
N MET A 94 0.49 -2.10 5.03
CA MET A 94 -0.26 -2.97 5.94
C MET A 94 -1.57 -3.49 5.35
N PHE A 95 -2.23 -2.72 4.49
CA PHE A 95 -3.40 -3.18 3.75
C PHE A 95 -3.02 -4.29 2.77
N ASP A 96 -1.95 -4.09 1.99
CA ASP A 96 -1.45 -5.05 1.02
C ASP A 96 -1.05 -6.37 1.69
N ASP A 97 -0.36 -6.31 2.83
CA ASP A 97 -0.01 -7.52 3.60
C ASP A 97 -1.23 -8.30 4.06
N ARG A 98 -2.28 -7.59 4.47
CA ARG A 98 -3.54 -8.20 4.90
C ARG A 98 -4.31 -8.79 3.72
N LEU A 99 -4.27 -8.13 2.57
CA LEU A 99 -4.86 -8.61 1.32
C LEU A 99 -4.18 -9.88 0.82
N ARG A 100 -2.84 -9.93 0.89
CA ARG A 100 -2.07 -11.15 0.60
C ARG A 100 -2.46 -12.28 1.53
N ALA A 101 -2.52 -12.02 2.84
CA ALA A 101 -2.91 -13.02 3.83
C ALA A 101 -4.33 -13.57 3.59
N GLU A 102 -5.30 -12.70 3.28
CA GLU A 102 -6.67 -13.10 2.93
C GLU A 102 -6.72 -13.97 1.67
N ARG A 103 -5.86 -13.69 0.69
CA ARG A 103 -5.74 -14.47 -0.55
C ARG A 103 -4.90 -15.74 -0.40
N GLY A 104 -4.35 -16.01 0.79
CA GLY A 104 -3.41 -17.11 1.00
C GLY A 104 -2.10 -16.95 0.22
N ILE A 105 -1.73 -15.71 -0.13
CA ILE A 105 -0.47 -15.38 -0.81
C ILE A 105 0.61 -15.14 0.25
N ALA A 106 1.75 -15.81 0.11
CA ALA A 106 2.94 -15.59 0.93
C ALA A 106 4.09 -15.04 0.09
N ILE A 107 4.86 -14.10 0.65
CA ILE A 107 6.04 -13.53 -0.01
C ILE A 107 7.25 -14.40 0.31
N ALA A 108 7.92 -14.93 -0.72
CA ALA A 108 9.20 -15.58 -0.59
C ALA A 108 10.32 -14.64 -1.04
N ASN A 109 11.16 -14.24 -0.09
CA ASN A 109 12.37 -13.47 -0.39
C ASN A 109 13.45 -14.43 -0.90
N VAL A 110 13.83 -14.30 -2.17
CA VAL A 110 14.87 -15.12 -2.79
C VAL A 110 16.05 -14.22 -3.10
N THR A 111 17.19 -14.51 -2.49
CA THR A 111 18.45 -13.79 -2.74
C THR A 111 19.33 -14.62 -3.66
N THR A 112 19.76 -14.05 -4.78
CA THR A 112 20.61 -14.74 -5.76
C THR A 112 21.81 -13.87 -6.16
N ALA A 113 22.94 -14.51 -6.49
CA ALA A 113 24.13 -13.81 -6.98
C ALA A 113 23.93 -13.27 -8.40
N GLU A 114 23.12 -13.97 -9.22
CA GLU A 114 22.75 -13.58 -10.58
C GLU A 114 21.23 -13.48 -10.71
N PRO A 115 20.71 -12.63 -11.62
CA PRO A 115 19.29 -12.56 -11.88
C PRO A 115 18.76 -13.89 -12.43
N LEU A 116 17.76 -14.45 -11.77
CA LEU A 116 17.03 -15.64 -12.26
C LEU A 116 16.31 -15.30 -13.57
N ASP A 117 16.36 -16.23 -14.52
CA ASP A 117 15.53 -16.17 -15.72
C ASP A 117 14.05 -16.53 -15.42
N ASP A 118 13.15 -16.29 -16.37
CA ASP A 118 11.71 -16.51 -16.16
C ASP A 118 11.37 -17.99 -15.91
N ALA A 119 12.15 -18.93 -16.45
CA ALA A 119 11.93 -20.36 -16.27
C ALA A 119 12.36 -20.81 -14.86
N GLU A 120 13.51 -20.31 -14.38
CA GLU A 120 14.01 -20.54 -13.03
C GLU A 120 13.09 -19.93 -11.98
N ARG A 121 12.58 -18.71 -12.22
CA ARG A 121 11.58 -18.07 -11.36
C ARG A 121 10.33 -18.92 -11.22
N ALA A 122 9.76 -19.37 -12.34
CA ALA A 122 8.57 -20.21 -12.33
C ALA A 122 8.80 -21.53 -11.58
N LEU A 123 9.97 -22.15 -11.74
CA LEU A 123 10.32 -23.40 -11.07
C LEU A 123 10.50 -23.21 -9.55
N VAL A 124 11.14 -22.12 -9.13
CA VAL A 124 11.29 -21.76 -7.71
C VAL A 124 9.92 -21.46 -7.10
N GLN A 125 9.08 -20.68 -7.78
CA GLN A 125 7.72 -20.38 -7.35
C GLN A 125 6.91 -21.66 -7.16
N GLN A 126 6.85 -22.52 -8.17
CA GLN A 126 6.09 -23.78 -8.13
C GLN A 126 6.55 -24.71 -7.00
N LYS A 127 7.87 -24.81 -6.77
CA LYS A 127 8.40 -25.62 -5.66
C LYS A 127 7.98 -25.06 -4.31
N LEU A 128 8.06 -23.75 -4.13
CA LEU A 128 7.67 -23.11 -2.87
C LEU A 128 6.17 -23.21 -2.64
N GLU A 129 5.35 -23.04 -3.67
CA GLU A 129 3.89 -23.25 -3.60
C GLU A 129 3.55 -24.68 -3.19
N THR A 130 4.22 -25.67 -3.79
CA THR A 130 4.03 -27.10 -3.46
C THR A 130 4.44 -27.40 -2.01
N MET A 131 5.52 -26.80 -1.53
CA MET A 131 6.04 -27.03 -0.17
C MET A 131 5.21 -26.33 0.91
N THR A 132 4.69 -25.15 0.63
CA THR A 132 3.98 -24.31 1.61
C THR A 132 2.46 -24.48 1.56
N GLY A 133 1.92 -24.96 0.44
CA GLY A 133 0.47 -25.01 0.20
C GLY A 133 -0.17 -23.63 0.02
N GLN A 134 0.63 -22.59 -0.18
CA GLN A 134 0.19 -21.20 -0.38
C GLN A 134 0.58 -20.73 -1.78
N THR A 135 -0.11 -19.72 -2.31
CA THR A 135 0.34 -19.03 -3.54
C THR A 135 1.57 -18.20 -3.19
N ILE A 136 2.64 -18.26 -3.98
CA ILE A 136 3.91 -17.59 -3.64
C ILE A 136 4.16 -16.40 -4.55
N GLU A 137 4.34 -15.22 -3.96
CA GLU A 137 4.92 -14.06 -4.64
C GLU A 137 6.43 -14.03 -4.38
N LEU A 138 7.24 -14.09 -5.44
CA LEU A 138 8.70 -14.03 -5.32
C LEU A 138 9.17 -12.57 -5.22
N ALA A 139 9.79 -12.22 -4.09
CA ALA A 139 10.56 -11.00 -3.94
C ALA A 139 12.05 -11.32 -4.20
N LEU A 140 12.52 -11.02 -5.40
CA LEU A 140 13.90 -11.29 -5.80
C LEU A 140 14.82 -10.15 -5.36
N LYS A 141 15.90 -10.50 -4.66
CA LYS A 141 17.00 -9.59 -4.34
C LYS A 141 18.29 -10.12 -4.96
N ILE A 142 18.97 -9.30 -5.75
CA ILE A 142 20.29 -9.65 -6.28
C ILE A 142 21.32 -9.16 -5.25
N ASP A 143 22.15 -10.07 -4.76
CA ASP A 143 23.22 -9.77 -3.80
C ASP A 143 24.52 -10.42 -4.30
N PRO A 144 25.38 -9.65 -5.01
CA PRO A 144 26.55 -10.19 -5.72
C PRO A 144 27.82 -10.33 -4.86
N GLU A 145 27.71 -10.51 -3.53
CA GLU A 145 28.88 -10.77 -2.65
C GLU A 145 29.52 -12.15 -2.84
#